data_AF-A0A7R9D828-F1
#
_entry.id   AF-A0A7R9D828-F1
#
_cell.length_a   1.000
_cell.length_b   1.000
_cell.length_c   1.000
_cell.angle_alpha   90.00
_cell.angle_beta   90.00
_cell.angle_gamma   90.00
#
_symmetry.space_group_name_H-M   'P 1'
#
loop_
_entity.id
_entity.type
_entity.pdbx_description
1 polymer ?
#
loop_
_entity_poly.entity_id
_entity_poly.type
_entity_poly.pdbx_seq_one_letter_code
_entity_poly.pdbx_strand_id
1 'polypeptide(L)'
;MMVGSVYISFSTQPSRGPWTVTLQPHIYSQFLEFCGDRDLRKCQAQLLGFESFADMSMQTKMAGSVQEVHSMINSLLKRAKSAQQKELELLEDFAAERGFGGSLKSWDVPYWKRKQQRTIYSYDEEELREYFPLPQVLSGLFTLCENLFGLTIMPQPDVDTWHPDVQYYHILEGGKDTPIAGFYLDPYERAEEKLFVRDDSGWMVALRNKTSLMNTNPLAALVFNFPQPLYGKPSLLPFRDVLLLFRKFGHALQHLLTKTSYAEVSGSSNVEWDAVEVCSHFMTHWLYEPSTLANISSHYESGKPLPDDIVDKLCKVRQHLAGYDLCQELYLSALDLELHTTKEFWLDIVRRLLPQYSSFPLETIDSHPCAFLPIFTGQWGAAYYCHLWARIIAADAFSAFREVDRRNSTEISEIGRRYYWLNLYWRQSSSLFRNKLGGVWGGILLSVEVALRVSHSSLMISDRMKPSGSMVQGVTIDWTADDRDDRGLNLGHVY
;
A
#
# COMPACT_ATOMS: atom_id res chain seq x y z
N MET A 1 16.36 -5.55 40.35
CA MET A 1 14.88 -5.57 40.33
C MET A 1 14.38 -4.17 40.66
N MET A 2 14.10 -3.34 39.66
CA MET A 2 13.32 -2.11 39.88
C MET A 2 11.91 -2.38 39.35
N VAL A 3 10.96 -2.52 40.26
CA VAL A 3 9.54 -2.69 39.94
C VAL A 3 8.98 -1.29 39.69
N GLY A 4 9.05 -0.83 38.44
CA GLY A 4 8.36 0.38 38.00
C GLY A 4 6.86 0.09 37.96
N SER A 5 6.11 0.59 38.93
CA SER A 5 4.64 0.49 38.97
C SER A 5 4.06 1.82 38.50
N VAL A 6 3.32 1.82 37.38
CA VAL A 6 2.49 2.96 36.98
C VAL A 6 1.14 2.82 37.69
N TYR A 7 0.81 3.75 38.59
CA TYR A 7 -0.39 3.67 39.43
C TYR A 7 -1.57 4.43 38.83
N ILE A 8 -2.71 3.75 38.63
CA ILE A 8 -4.04 4.38 38.62
C ILE A 8 -5.04 3.41 39.31
N SER A 9 -5.81 3.90 40.31
CA SER A 9 -6.49 3.17 41.44
C SER A 9 -7.96 2.67 41.30
N PHE A 10 -8.21 1.36 41.46
CA PHE A 10 -9.44 0.65 41.90
C PHE A 10 -10.83 0.99 41.33
N SER A 11 -11.39 0.05 40.54
CA SER A 11 -12.83 -0.07 40.26
C SER A 11 -13.21 -1.53 39.95
N THR A 12 -14.38 -1.97 40.40
CA THR A 12 -14.98 -3.31 40.16
C THR A 12 -15.63 -3.44 38.77
N GLN A 13 -15.45 -2.45 37.90
CA GLN A 13 -15.95 -2.44 36.53
C GLN A 13 -14.78 -2.47 35.55
N PRO A 14 -14.48 -3.59 34.86
CA PRO A 14 -13.33 -3.66 33.95
C PRO A 14 -13.40 -2.71 32.74
N SER A 15 -14.57 -2.10 32.47
CA SER A 15 -14.77 -1.06 31.44
C SER A 15 -14.69 0.37 31.99
N ARG A 16 -14.71 0.55 33.31
CA ARG A 16 -14.59 1.84 33.98
C ARG A 16 -13.45 1.70 34.94
N GLY A 17 -12.30 2.10 34.44
CA GLY A 17 -11.03 2.00 35.12
C GLY A 17 -11.03 2.60 36.52
N PRO A 18 -9.85 2.60 37.14
CA PRO A 18 -8.57 2.50 36.43
C PRO A 18 -7.95 1.10 36.44
N TRP A 19 -7.03 0.94 35.49
CA TRP A 19 -6.37 -0.31 35.16
C TRP A 19 -4.88 -0.23 35.56
N THR A 20 -4.38 -1.30 36.15
CA THR A 20 -2.94 -1.46 36.40
C THR A 20 -2.31 -2.21 35.23
N VAL A 21 -1.45 -1.53 34.47
CA VAL A 21 -0.63 -2.17 33.44
C VAL A 21 0.62 -2.73 34.10
N THR A 22 0.80 -4.05 34.02
CA THR A 22 1.98 -4.73 34.56
C THR A 22 2.94 -5.10 33.44
N LEU A 23 4.20 -5.37 33.77
CA LEU A 23 5.21 -5.86 32.82
C LEU A 23 5.04 -7.35 32.47
N GLN A 24 3.95 -7.99 32.88
CA GLN A 24 3.67 -9.35 32.46
C GLN A 24 3.43 -9.37 30.94
N PRO A 25 4.13 -10.21 30.16
CA PRO A 25 4.10 -10.14 28.70
C PRO A 25 2.70 -10.14 28.08
N HIS A 26 1.75 -10.91 28.64
CA HIS A 26 0.38 -10.99 28.12
C HIS A 26 -0.48 -9.74 28.41
N ILE A 27 -0.14 -8.93 29.42
CA ILE A 27 -0.80 -7.65 29.72
C ILE A 27 -0.07 -6.51 29.01
N TYR A 28 1.25 -6.50 29.12
CA TYR A 28 2.13 -5.50 28.52
C TYR A 28 1.99 -5.49 27.00
N SER A 29 2.12 -6.63 26.30
CA SER A 29 2.09 -6.66 24.83
C SER A 29 0.77 -6.16 24.26
N GLN A 30 -0.38 -6.57 24.82
CA GLN A 30 -1.68 -6.08 24.35
C GLN A 30 -1.89 -4.60 24.69
N PHE A 31 -1.47 -4.16 25.88
CA PHE A 31 -1.52 -2.74 26.22
C PHE A 31 -0.67 -1.90 25.26
N LEU A 32 0.54 -2.35 24.94
CA LEU A 32 1.42 -1.68 23.97
C LEU A 32 0.82 -1.64 22.56
N GLU A 33 0.13 -2.71 22.17
CA GLU A 33 -0.44 -2.84 20.84
C GLU A 33 -1.59 -1.84 20.60
N PHE A 34 -2.32 -1.46 21.65
CA PHE A 34 -3.52 -0.63 21.54
C PHE A 34 -3.49 0.69 22.35
N CYS A 35 -2.38 1.02 23.03
CA CYS A 35 -2.27 2.27 23.79
C CYS A 35 -2.04 3.47 22.86
N GLY A 36 -3.09 4.26 22.63
CA GLY A 36 -3.04 5.53 21.89
C GLY A 36 -2.59 6.73 22.72
N ASP A 37 -2.30 6.55 24.02
CA ASP A 37 -1.86 7.62 24.90
C ASP A 37 -0.35 7.89 24.73
N ARG A 38 -0.06 9.09 24.20
CA ARG A 38 1.30 9.56 23.93
C ARG A 38 2.16 9.67 25.21
N ASP A 39 1.58 10.03 26.35
CA ASP A 39 2.32 10.14 27.60
C ASP A 39 2.74 8.77 28.13
N LEU A 40 1.91 7.75 27.91
CA LEU A 40 2.24 6.37 28.30
C LEU A 40 3.32 5.77 27.38
N ARG A 41 3.26 6.02 26.08
CA ARG A 41 4.34 5.66 25.13
C ARG A 41 5.67 6.30 25.50
N LYS A 42 5.63 7.56 25.93
CA LYS A 42 6.82 8.26 26.44
C LYS A 42 7.34 7.63 27.72
N CYS A 43 6.48 7.39 28.71
CA CYS A 43 6.85 6.73 29.96
C CYS A 43 7.51 5.37 29.70
N GLN A 44 6.95 4.59 28.77
CA GLN A 44 7.50 3.30 28.36
C GLN A 44 8.93 3.44 27.81
N ALA A 45 9.15 4.36 26.88
CA ALA A 45 10.48 4.60 26.31
C ALA A 45 11.50 4.94 27.41
N GLN A 46 11.12 5.83 28.33
CA GLN A 46 11.97 6.24 29.45
C GLN A 46 12.28 5.08 30.42
N LEU A 47 11.29 4.22 30.71
CA LEU A 47 11.48 3.02 31.54
C LEU A 47 12.47 2.03 30.91
N LEU A 48 12.51 1.97 29.58
CA LEU A 48 13.42 1.13 28.81
C LEU A 48 14.78 1.81 28.49
N GLY A 49 14.98 3.04 28.96
CA GLY A 49 16.24 3.78 28.79
C GLY A 49 16.39 4.52 27.47
N PHE A 50 15.30 4.71 26.72
CA PHE A 50 15.28 5.50 25.47
C PHE A 50 14.85 6.95 25.74
N GLU A 51 15.33 7.88 24.91
CA GLU A 51 14.99 9.30 25.00
C GLU A 51 13.54 9.58 24.60
N SER A 52 13.07 8.89 23.55
CA SER A 52 11.71 9.00 23.03
C SER A 52 11.13 7.66 22.57
N PHE A 53 9.81 7.62 22.35
CA PHE A 53 9.15 6.44 21.80
C PHE A 53 9.61 6.18 20.36
N ALA A 54 9.91 7.23 19.59
CA ALA A 54 10.48 7.08 18.26
C ALA A 54 11.84 6.35 18.31
N ASP A 55 12.76 6.73 19.21
CA ASP A 55 14.07 6.07 19.34
C ASP A 55 13.95 4.59 19.74
N MET A 56 13.01 4.29 20.63
CA MET A 56 12.67 2.92 21.02
C MET A 56 12.10 2.13 19.83
N SER A 57 11.18 2.74 19.08
CA SER A 57 10.52 2.15 17.91
C SER A 57 11.50 1.80 16.79
N MET A 58 12.60 2.56 16.64
CA MET A 58 13.64 2.31 15.63
C MET A 58 14.49 1.06 15.89
N GLN A 59 14.54 0.55 17.12
CA GLN A 59 15.42 -0.59 17.47
C GLN A 59 15.09 -1.89 16.75
N THR A 60 13.84 -2.03 16.29
CA THR A 60 13.35 -3.22 15.57
C THR A 60 13.13 -2.94 14.08
N LYS A 61 13.69 -1.84 13.56
CA LYS A 61 13.50 -1.36 12.19
C LYS A 61 14.84 -1.23 11.46
N MET A 62 14.83 -1.42 10.14
CA MET A 62 16.01 -1.30 9.28
C MET A 62 16.61 0.10 9.25
N ALA A 63 15.78 1.14 9.39
CA ALA A 63 16.23 2.53 9.41
C ALA A 63 17.24 2.81 10.54
N GLY A 64 17.12 2.12 11.67
CA GLY A 64 18.08 2.15 12.78
C GLY A 64 18.13 3.45 13.60
N SER A 65 17.66 4.58 13.07
CA SER A 65 17.54 5.85 13.81
C SER A 65 16.52 6.80 13.20
N VAL A 66 16.00 7.73 14.01
CA VAL A 66 15.06 8.77 13.59
C VAL A 66 15.72 9.72 12.57
N GLN A 67 17.03 9.97 12.70
CA GLN A 67 17.80 10.85 11.83
C GLN A 67 17.90 10.32 10.39
N GLU A 68 18.09 9.01 10.22
CA GLU A 68 18.08 8.38 8.89
C GLU A 68 16.73 8.52 8.20
N VAL A 69 15.64 8.39 8.96
CA VAL A 69 14.28 8.60 8.43
C VAL A 69 14.06 10.06 8.02
N HIS A 70 14.48 11.03 8.83
CA HIS A 70 14.43 12.44 8.44
C HIS A 70 15.28 12.74 7.21
N SER A 71 16.45 12.12 7.07
CA SER A 71 17.31 12.25 5.89
C SER A 71 16.60 11.77 4.62
N MET A 72 15.92 10.62 4.70
CA MET A 72 15.09 10.06 3.63
C MET A 72 13.93 11.02 3.28
N ILE A 73 13.17 11.48 4.28
CA ILE A 73 12.04 12.41 4.09
C ILE A 73 12.50 13.69 3.41
N ASN A 74 13.58 14.30 3.91
CA ASN A 74 14.12 15.55 3.36
C ASN A 74 14.64 15.38 1.93
N SER A 75 15.21 14.23 1.60
CA SER A 75 15.71 13.93 0.25
C SER A 75 14.58 13.80 -0.76
N LEU A 76 13.47 13.16 -0.39
CA LEU A 76 12.28 13.05 -1.24
C LEU A 76 11.53 14.37 -1.36
N LEU A 77 11.36 15.09 -0.25
CA LEU A 77 10.60 16.34 -0.19
C LEU A 77 11.14 17.39 -1.16
N LYS A 78 12.48 17.50 -1.31
CA LYS A 78 13.13 18.42 -2.25
C LYS A 78 12.58 18.28 -3.68
N ARG A 79 12.26 17.07 -4.12
CA ARG A 79 11.75 16.80 -5.46
C ARG A 79 10.23 16.82 -5.51
N ALA A 80 9.59 16.18 -4.52
CA ALA A 80 8.14 16.11 -4.40
C ALA A 80 7.51 17.51 -4.37
N LYS A 81 8.10 18.46 -3.64
CA LYS A 81 7.57 19.83 -3.52
C LYS A 81 7.55 20.59 -4.84
N SER A 82 8.61 20.46 -5.65
CA SER A 82 8.64 21.11 -6.97
C SER A 82 7.64 20.49 -7.94
N ALA A 83 7.43 19.17 -7.87
CA ALA A 83 6.41 18.49 -8.67
C ALA A 83 5.00 18.90 -8.22
N GLN A 84 4.72 18.85 -6.91
CA GLN A 84 3.45 19.26 -6.31
C GLN A 84 3.03 20.66 -6.76
N GLN A 85 3.93 21.64 -6.71
CA GLN A 85 3.60 23.01 -7.11
C GLN A 85 3.12 23.06 -8.56
N LYS A 86 3.88 22.47 -9.50
CA LYS A 86 3.52 22.44 -10.92
C LYS A 86 2.23 21.66 -11.17
N GLU A 87 2.06 20.55 -10.48
CA GLU A 87 0.88 19.69 -10.57
C GLU A 87 -0.40 20.42 -10.11
N LEU A 88 -0.33 21.18 -9.01
CA LEU A 88 -1.46 21.97 -8.52
C LEU A 88 -1.75 23.18 -9.41
N GLU A 89 -0.72 23.85 -9.95
CA GLU A 89 -0.89 24.93 -10.94
C GLU A 89 -1.64 24.42 -12.18
N LEU A 90 -1.23 23.27 -12.73
CA LEU A 90 -1.91 22.64 -13.87
C LEU A 90 -3.35 22.20 -13.54
N LEU A 91 -3.61 21.80 -12.29
CA LEU A 91 -4.95 21.42 -11.83
C LEU A 91 -5.87 22.64 -11.68
N GLU A 92 -5.32 23.75 -11.19
CA GLU A 92 -6.01 25.02 -11.05
C GLU A 92 -6.34 25.64 -12.42
N ASP A 93 -5.39 25.63 -13.36
CA ASP A 93 -5.62 26.05 -14.75
C ASP A 93 -6.73 25.21 -15.40
N PHE A 94 -6.67 23.88 -15.25
CA PHE A 94 -7.70 22.98 -15.77
C PHE A 94 -9.10 23.26 -15.19
N ALA A 95 -9.17 23.64 -13.91
CA ALA A 95 -10.40 24.02 -13.24
C ALA A 95 -10.92 25.37 -13.75
N ALA A 96 -10.05 26.37 -13.87
CA ALA A 96 -10.38 27.71 -14.33
C ALA A 96 -10.94 27.72 -15.76
N GLU A 97 -10.35 26.93 -16.67
CA GLU A 97 -10.86 26.71 -18.03
C GLU A 97 -12.31 26.19 -18.07
N ARG A 98 -12.77 25.55 -16.98
CA ARG A 98 -14.10 24.94 -16.84
C ARG A 98 -15.03 25.77 -15.94
N GLY A 99 -14.70 27.04 -15.73
CA GLY A 99 -15.53 27.99 -15.00
C GLY A 99 -15.38 27.94 -13.48
N PHE A 100 -14.35 27.27 -12.94
CA PHE A 100 -14.02 27.39 -11.53
C PHE A 100 -13.53 28.80 -11.22
N GLY A 101 -14.27 29.54 -10.39
CA GLY A 101 -13.90 30.87 -9.95
C GLY A 101 -13.20 30.83 -8.60
N GLY A 102 -11.93 31.25 -8.56
CA GLY A 102 -11.16 31.41 -7.32
C GLY A 102 -9.92 30.51 -7.29
N SER A 103 -9.25 30.50 -6.13
CA SER A 103 -8.05 29.70 -5.92
C SER A 103 -8.39 28.33 -5.38
N LEU A 104 -7.70 27.31 -5.91
CA LEU A 104 -7.87 25.92 -5.51
C LEU A 104 -7.66 25.73 -4.00
N LYS A 105 -8.51 24.92 -3.35
CA LYS A 105 -8.37 24.52 -1.94
C LYS A 105 -8.11 23.02 -1.83
N SER A 106 -7.66 22.59 -0.65
CA SER A 106 -7.31 21.18 -0.40
C SER A 106 -8.48 20.22 -0.65
N TRP A 107 -9.71 20.63 -0.32
CA TRP A 107 -10.93 19.85 -0.56
C TRP A 107 -11.39 19.83 -2.02
N ASP A 108 -10.92 20.76 -2.85
CA ASP A 108 -11.23 20.80 -4.28
C ASP A 108 -10.36 19.81 -5.08
N VAL A 109 -9.17 19.47 -4.56
CA VAL A 109 -8.19 18.62 -5.25
C VAL A 109 -8.79 17.27 -5.67
N PRO A 110 -9.45 16.47 -4.80
CA PRO A 110 -9.99 15.17 -5.21
C PRO A 110 -11.03 15.29 -6.34
N TYR A 111 -11.85 16.35 -6.31
CA TYR A 111 -12.87 16.59 -7.32
C TYR A 111 -12.25 16.87 -8.69
N TRP A 112 -11.31 17.82 -8.74
CA TRP A 112 -10.65 18.21 -9.99
C TRP A 112 -9.68 17.15 -10.49
N LYS A 113 -8.98 16.43 -9.60
CA LYS A 113 -8.10 15.28 -9.94
C LYS A 113 -8.87 14.26 -10.76
N ARG A 114 -10.04 13.84 -10.29
CA ARG A 114 -10.92 12.90 -11.00
C ARG A 114 -11.39 13.45 -12.36
N LYS A 115 -11.81 14.73 -12.43
CA LYS A 115 -12.24 15.35 -13.69
C LYS A 115 -11.10 15.43 -14.71
N GLN A 116 -9.89 15.78 -14.25
CA GLN A 116 -8.71 15.87 -15.08
C GLN A 116 -8.28 14.48 -15.57
N GLN A 117 -8.32 13.47 -14.71
CA GLN A 117 -8.04 12.08 -15.11
C GLN A 117 -9.00 11.58 -16.21
N ARG A 118 -10.30 11.82 -16.04
CA ARG A 118 -11.30 11.42 -17.04
C ARG A 118 -11.10 12.16 -18.38
N THR A 119 -10.82 13.46 -18.33
CA THR A 119 -10.74 14.29 -19.54
C THR A 119 -9.41 14.13 -20.28
N ILE A 120 -8.28 14.16 -19.57
CA ILE A 120 -6.95 14.16 -20.18
C ILE A 120 -6.46 12.75 -20.49
N TYR A 121 -6.73 11.78 -19.60
CA TYR A 121 -6.25 10.41 -19.76
C TYR A 121 -7.30 9.46 -20.33
N SER A 122 -8.53 9.92 -20.57
CA SER A 122 -9.65 9.07 -21.02
C SER A 122 -9.77 7.82 -20.14
N TYR A 123 -9.63 8.01 -18.82
CA TYR A 123 -9.71 6.95 -17.83
C TYR A 123 -11.10 6.93 -17.22
N ASP A 124 -11.84 5.84 -17.47
CA ASP A 124 -13.12 5.55 -16.84
C ASP A 124 -13.01 4.22 -16.07
N GLU A 125 -13.12 4.29 -14.74
CA GLU A 125 -12.96 3.12 -13.86
C GLU A 125 -14.10 2.11 -14.06
N GLU A 126 -15.31 2.58 -14.45
CA GLU A 126 -16.47 1.71 -14.68
C GLU A 126 -16.42 1.00 -16.03
N GLU A 127 -15.78 1.57 -17.05
CA GLU A 127 -15.51 0.85 -18.30
C GLU A 127 -14.40 -0.18 -18.08
N LEU A 128 -13.36 0.22 -17.33
CA LEU A 128 -12.17 -0.59 -17.15
C LEU A 128 -12.43 -1.87 -16.32
N ARG A 129 -13.32 -1.81 -15.32
CA ARG A 129 -13.66 -2.98 -14.47
C ARG A 129 -14.24 -4.16 -15.27
N GLU A 130 -14.84 -3.92 -16.44
CA GLU A 130 -15.39 -4.98 -17.29
C GLU A 130 -14.31 -5.93 -17.84
N TYR A 131 -13.05 -5.49 -17.83
CA TYR A 131 -11.90 -6.27 -18.24
C TYR A 131 -11.22 -7.03 -17.09
N PHE A 132 -11.68 -6.85 -15.84
CA PHE A 132 -11.06 -7.48 -14.67
C PHE A 132 -12.05 -8.37 -13.89
N PRO A 133 -12.61 -9.42 -14.52
CA PRO A 133 -13.35 -10.43 -13.77
C PRO A 133 -12.40 -11.19 -12.84
N LEU A 134 -12.77 -11.35 -11.56
CA LEU A 134 -11.94 -11.97 -10.51
C LEU A 134 -11.30 -13.31 -10.94
N PRO A 135 -12.00 -14.25 -11.60
CA PRO A 135 -11.38 -15.50 -12.08
C PRO A 135 -10.21 -15.27 -13.05
N GLN A 136 -10.32 -14.30 -13.97
CA GLN A 136 -9.24 -13.95 -14.91
C GLN A 136 -8.05 -13.34 -14.16
N VAL A 137 -8.33 -12.45 -13.20
CA VAL A 137 -7.29 -11.80 -12.40
C VAL A 137 -6.52 -12.82 -11.58
N LEU A 138 -7.21 -13.77 -10.93
CA LEU A 138 -6.58 -14.86 -10.19
C LEU A 138 -5.75 -15.78 -11.10
N SER A 139 -6.29 -16.16 -12.26
CA SER A 139 -5.57 -16.98 -13.22
C SER A 139 -4.26 -16.31 -13.65
N GLY A 140 -4.32 -15.04 -14.07
CA GLY A 140 -3.12 -14.32 -14.49
C GLY A 140 -2.12 -14.07 -13.36
N LEU A 141 -2.61 -13.84 -12.13
CA LEU A 141 -1.76 -13.76 -10.93
C LEU A 141 -1.03 -15.08 -10.66
N PHE A 142 -1.70 -16.22 -10.80
CA PHE A 142 -1.06 -17.53 -10.61
C PHE A 142 -0.05 -17.84 -11.70
N THR A 143 -0.36 -17.53 -12.96
CA THR A 143 0.61 -17.61 -14.06
C THR A 143 1.83 -16.71 -13.84
N LEU A 144 1.64 -15.51 -13.27
CA LEU A 144 2.76 -14.65 -12.90
C LEU A 144 3.65 -15.33 -11.85
N CYS A 145 3.07 -15.93 -10.81
CA CYS A 145 3.83 -16.65 -9.78
C CYS A 145 4.54 -17.89 -10.33
N GLU A 146 3.94 -18.59 -11.28
CA GLU A 146 4.59 -19.70 -11.99
C GLU A 146 5.83 -19.23 -12.75
N ASN A 147 5.70 -18.16 -13.53
CA ASN A 147 6.79 -17.63 -14.34
C ASN A 147 7.95 -17.07 -13.48
N LEU A 148 7.61 -16.30 -12.44
CA LEU A 148 8.61 -15.65 -11.59
C LEU A 148 9.26 -16.60 -10.59
N PHE A 149 8.46 -17.47 -9.96
CA PHE A 149 8.87 -18.21 -8.77
C PHE A 149 8.87 -19.73 -8.98
N GLY A 150 8.38 -20.23 -10.12
CA GLY A 150 8.28 -21.67 -10.38
C GLY A 150 7.25 -22.36 -9.48
N LEU A 151 6.21 -21.63 -9.10
CA LEU A 151 5.14 -22.10 -8.22
C LEU A 151 3.93 -22.55 -9.03
N THR A 152 3.31 -23.65 -8.62
CA THR A 152 2.02 -24.08 -9.17
C THR A 152 0.97 -23.95 -8.08
N ILE A 153 -0.07 -23.15 -8.36
CA ILE A 153 -1.17 -22.88 -7.41
C ILE A 153 -2.40 -23.64 -7.91
N MET A 154 -2.92 -24.54 -7.09
CA MET A 154 -4.03 -25.43 -7.46
C MET A 154 -5.18 -25.35 -6.48
N PRO A 155 -6.43 -25.19 -6.94
CA PRO A 155 -7.59 -25.24 -6.06
C PRO A 155 -7.74 -26.64 -5.44
N GLN A 156 -8.25 -26.71 -4.22
CA GLN A 156 -8.66 -27.97 -3.58
C GLN A 156 -10.08 -27.79 -3.01
N PRO A 157 -11.09 -28.35 -3.68
CA PRO A 157 -12.49 -28.15 -3.28
C PRO A 157 -12.89 -28.93 -2.02
N ASP A 158 -12.16 -30.00 -1.68
CA ASP A 158 -12.52 -30.93 -0.59
C ASP A 158 -12.00 -30.50 0.79
N VAL A 159 -11.62 -29.22 0.95
CA VAL A 159 -11.11 -28.68 2.22
C VAL A 159 -12.24 -27.96 2.95
N ASP A 160 -12.35 -28.20 4.26
CA ASP A 160 -13.34 -27.52 5.11
C ASP A 160 -13.13 -26.00 5.10
N THR A 161 -14.20 -25.25 4.84
CA THR A 161 -14.20 -23.78 4.85
C THR A 161 -15.30 -23.23 5.75
N TRP A 162 -15.15 -21.98 6.18
CA TRP A 162 -16.14 -21.30 7.04
C TRP A 162 -17.33 -20.72 6.27
N HIS A 163 -17.25 -20.63 4.94
CA HIS A 163 -18.32 -20.10 4.09
C HIS A 163 -18.23 -20.71 2.68
N PRO A 164 -19.36 -20.98 1.99
CA PRO A 164 -19.37 -21.59 0.65
C PRO A 164 -18.57 -20.85 -0.43
N ASP A 165 -18.45 -19.53 -0.32
CA ASP A 165 -17.66 -18.69 -1.25
C ASP A 165 -16.15 -18.74 -1.00
N VAL A 166 -15.71 -19.34 0.11
CA VAL A 166 -14.29 -19.43 0.46
C VAL A 166 -13.66 -20.55 -0.35
N GLN A 167 -12.55 -20.24 -1.02
CA GLN A 167 -11.80 -21.19 -1.82
C GLN A 167 -10.48 -21.50 -1.14
N TYR A 168 -10.01 -22.74 -1.27
CA TYR A 168 -8.70 -23.15 -0.75
C TYR A 168 -7.76 -23.55 -1.89
N TYR A 169 -6.49 -23.19 -1.74
CA TYR A 169 -5.45 -23.47 -2.72
C TYR A 169 -4.22 -24.10 -2.07
N HIS A 170 -3.66 -25.11 -2.74
CA HIS A 170 -2.31 -25.60 -2.50
C HIS A 170 -1.28 -24.83 -3.33
N ILE A 171 -0.09 -24.65 -2.76
CA ILE A 171 1.09 -24.16 -3.46
C ILE A 171 2.11 -25.29 -3.57
N LEU A 172 2.51 -25.62 -4.79
CA LEU A 172 3.52 -26.61 -5.14
C LEU A 172 4.77 -25.89 -5.68
N GLU A 173 5.94 -26.51 -5.52
CA GLU A 173 7.23 -25.96 -5.98
C GLU A 173 8.01 -27.01 -6.77
N GLY A 174 8.48 -26.64 -7.97
CA GLY A 174 9.39 -27.47 -8.78
C GLY A 174 8.79 -28.77 -9.30
N GLY A 175 7.49 -28.78 -9.64
CA GLY A 175 6.80 -29.93 -10.22
C GLY A 175 6.59 -31.11 -9.26
N LYS A 176 6.69 -30.87 -7.95
CA LYS A 176 6.42 -31.88 -6.91
C LYS A 176 4.94 -31.90 -6.57
N ASP A 177 4.38 -33.08 -6.30
CA ASP A 177 2.98 -33.26 -5.88
C ASP A 177 2.74 -32.92 -4.40
N THR A 178 3.80 -32.71 -3.61
CA THR A 178 3.67 -32.36 -2.19
C THR A 178 3.54 -30.84 -2.01
N PRO A 179 2.43 -30.35 -1.41
CA PRO A 179 2.25 -28.93 -1.17
C PRO A 179 3.28 -28.40 -0.17
N ILE A 180 3.89 -27.26 -0.49
CA ILE A 180 4.80 -26.55 0.41
C ILE A 180 4.07 -25.56 1.32
N ALA A 181 2.87 -25.13 0.92
CA ALA A 181 2.02 -24.19 1.64
C ALA A 181 0.57 -24.27 1.12
N GLY A 182 -0.34 -23.58 1.79
CA GLY A 182 -1.71 -23.38 1.29
C GLY A 182 -2.32 -22.09 1.79
N PHE A 183 -3.39 -21.64 1.14
CA PHE A 183 -4.12 -20.44 1.58
C PHE A 183 -5.61 -20.52 1.27
N TYR A 184 -6.39 -19.84 2.10
CA TYR A 184 -7.81 -19.57 1.84
C TYR A 184 -7.96 -18.22 1.14
N LEU A 185 -8.93 -18.12 0.24
CA LEU A 185 -9.39 -16.90 -0.40
C LEU A 185 -10.86 -16.70 -0.07
N ASP A 186 -11.17 -15.62 0.64
CA ASP A 186 -12.54 -15.21 0.98
C ASP A 186 -12.84 -13.84 0.33
N PRO A 187 -13.28 -13.82 -0.94
CA PRO A 187 -13.18 -12.61 -1.76
C PRO A 187 -14.31 -11.59 -1.57
N TYR A 188 -15.52 -12.04 -1.21
CA TYR A 188 -16.70 -11.20 -1.37
C TYR A 188 -17.15 -10.48 -0.10
N GLU A 189 -17.70 -9.29 -0.27
CA GLU A 189 -18.33 -8.52 0.81
C GLU A 189 -19.50 -9.29 1.44
N ARG A 190 -19.59 -9.25 2.78
CA ARG A 190 -20.73 -9.74 3.55
C ARG A 190 -20.99 -8.78 4.72
N ALA A 191 -21.81 -7.76 4.48
CA ALA A 191 -21.96 -6.59 5.36
C ALA A 191 -22.29 -6.92 6.83
N GLU A 192 -23.01 -8.01 7.09
CA GLU A 192 -23.42 -8.40 8.45
C GLU A 192 -22.41 -9.33 9.16
N GLU A 193 -21.47 -9.93 8.42
CA GLU A 193 -20.61 -11.01 8.93
C GLU A 193 -19.12 -10.66 8.89
N LYS A 194 -18.71 -9.78 7.96
CA LYS A 194 -17.32 -9.38 7.78
C LYS A 194 -17.07 -7.97 8.30
N LEU A 195 -15.86 -7.78 8.82
CA LEU A 195 -15.35 -6.46 9.13
C LEU A 195 -15.32 -5.60 7.86
N PHE A 196 -15.97 -4.45 7.91
CA PHE A 196 -15.85 -3.41 6.88
C PHE A 196 -14.94 -2.30 7.41
N VAL A 197 -13.82 -2.08 6.74
CA VAL A 197 -12.93 -0.95 6.99
C VAL A 197 -13.06 0.01 5.83
N ARG A 198 -13.42 1.26 6.13
CA ARG A 198 -13.49 2.33 5.13
C ARG A 198 -12.09 2.49 4.50
N ASP A 199 -12.03 2.46 3.17
CA ASP A 199 -10.81 2.62 2.36
C ASP A 199 -9.76 1.47 2.45
N ASP A 200 -10.06 0.34 3.11
CA ASP A 200 -9.30 -0.91 2.99
C ASP A 200 -10.24 -2.11 2.82
N SER A 201 -10.38 -2.61 1.60
CA SER A 201 -11.29 -3.70 1.26
C SER A 201 -10.67 -5.09 1.44
N GLY A 202 -9.53 -5.25 2.12
CA GLY A 202 -9.01 -6.59 2.38
C GLY A 202 -7.76 -6.69 3.26
N TRP A 203 -7.50 -7.87 3.80
CA TRP A 203 -6.37 -8.14 4.69
C TRP A 203 -5.84 -9.57 4.51
N MET A 204 -4.58 -9.76 4.91
CA MET A 204 -3.92 -11.06 4.95
C MET A 204 -3.78 -11.49 6.42
N VAL A 205 -4.19 -12.71 6.73
CA VAL A 205 -4.06 -13.31 8.05
C VAL A 205 -3.13 -14.51 7.98
N ALA A 206 -2.04 -14.47 8.75
CA ALA A 206 -1.22 -15.65 8.98
C ALA A 206 -1.94 -16.61 9.94
N LEU A 207 -2.41 -17.75 9.44
CA LEU A 207 -3.15 -18.74 10.24
C LEU A 207 -2.22 -19.75 10.92
N ARG A 208 -1.16 -20.16 10.21
CA ARG A 208 -0.15 -21.09 10.73
C ARG A 208 1.22 -20.73 10.22
N ASN A 209 2.18 -20.70 11.13
CA ASN A 209 3.59 -20.49 10.84
C ASN A 209 4.28 -21.79 10.40
N LYS A 210 5.34 -21.66 9.62
CA LYS A 210 6.19 -22.81 9.26
C LYS A 210 7.02 -23.20 10.48
N THR A 211 7.08 -24.50 10.79
CA THR A 211 8.08 -25.00 11.73
C THR A 211 8.54 -26.40 11.41
N SER A 212 9.85 -26.64 11.53
CA SER A 212 10.42 -27.98 11.43
C SER A 212 10.14 -28.85 12.65
N LEU A 213 9.87 -28.24 13.83
CA LEU A 213 9.64 -28.97 15.08
C LEU A 213 8.37 -29.82 15.00
N MET A 214 7.30 -29.24 14.46
CA MET A 214 6.00 -29.91 14.27
C MET A 214 5.77 -30.35 12.81
N ASN A 215 6.77 -30.17 11.94
CA ASN A 215 6.70 -30.41 10.50
C ASN A 215 5.45 -29.76 9.85
N THR A 216 5.16 -28.51 10.20
CA THR A 216 3.99 -27.79 9.69
C THR A 216 4.34 -26.91 8.51
N ASN A 217 3.50 -26.98 7.48
CA ASN A 217 3.53 -26.03 6.37
C ASN A 217 2.77 -24.74 6.72
N PRO A 218 3.24 -23.58 6.24
CA PRO A 218 2.57 -22.31 6.51
C PRO A 218 1.19 -22.26 5.83
N LEU A 219 0.29 -21.51 6.47
CA LEU A 219 -1.10 -21.34 6.05
C LEU A 219 -1.50 -19.87 6.24
N ALA A 220 -2.19 -19.31 5.25
CA ALA A 220 -2.72 -17.94 5.31
C ALA A 220 -4.20 -17.89 4.88
N ALA A 221 -4.87 -16.80 5.22
CA ALA A 221 -6.15 -16.42 4.64
C ALA A 221 -6.04 -15.03 4.02
N LEU A 222 -6.50 -14.90 2.78
CA LEU A 222 -6.69 -13.65 2.08
C LEU A 222 -8.19 -13.33 2.11
N VAL A 223 -8.55 -12.28 2.82
CA VAL A 223 -9.94 -11.88 3.01
C VAL A 223 -10.15 -10.54 2.34
N PHE A 224 -11.17 -10.44 1.49
CA PHE A 224 -11.55 -9.21 0.81
C PHE A 224 -13.06 -8.94 0.94
N ASN A 225 -13.45 -7.72 0.56
CA ASN A 225 -14.80 -7.22 0.45
C ASN A 225 -15.08 -6.77 -1.00
N PHE A 226 -14.77 -7.64 -1.98
CA PHE A 226 -15.07 -7.38 -3.38
C PHE A 226 -16.57 -7.50 -3.67
N PRO A 227 -17.07 -6.83 -4.73
CA PRO A 227 -18.47 -6.98 -5.12
C PRO A 227 -18.80 -8.43 -5.44
N GLN A 228 -19.94 -8.92 -4.94
CA GLN A 228 -20.41 -10.27 -5.24
C GLN A 228 -20.73 -10.44 -6.73
N PRO A 229 -20.62 -11.67 -7.28
CA PRO A 229 -21.19 -12.00 -8.58
C PRO A 229 -22.70 -11.73 -8.58
N LEU A 230 -23.21 -10.96 -9.54
CA LEU A 230 -24.62 -10.58 -9.63
C LEU A 230 -25.17 -10.89 -11.02
N TYR A 231 -26.41 -11.37 -11.09
CA TYR A 231 -27.15 -11.61 -12.34
C TYR A 231 -26.39 -12.47 -13.37
N GLY A 232 -25.63 -13.47 -12.90
CA GLY A 232 -24.82 -14.34 -13.77
C GLY A 232 -23.51 -13.71 -14.27
N LYS A 233 -23.20 -12.47 -13.86
CA LYS A 233 -21.91 -11.83 -14.13
C LYS A 233 -20.89 -12.21 -13.05
N PRO A 234 -19.62 -12.44 -13.41
CA PRO A 234 -18.56 -12.62 -12.42
C PRO A 234 -18.37 -11.35 -11.58
N SER A 235 -17.65 -11.46 -10.46
CA SER A 235 -17.20 -10.30 -9.70
C SER A 235 -16.24 -9.47 -10.56
N LEU A 236 -16.66 -8.26 -10.95
CA LEU A 236 -15.88 -7.31 -11.77
C LEU A 236 -15.16 -6.33 -10.86
N LEU A 237 -13.83 -6.38 -10.88
CA LEU A 237 -12.98 -5.59 -9.99
C LEU A 237 -12.60 -4.25 -10.61
N PRO A 238 -12.80 -3.12 -9.90
CA PRO A 238 -12.10 -1.89 -10.27
C PRO A 238 -10.58 -2.10 -10.14
N PHE A 239 -9.79 -1.33 -10.90
CA PHE A 239 -8.33 -1.50 -10.90
C PHE A 239 -7.68 -1.34 -9.52
N ARG A 240 -8.28 -0.51 -8.64
CA ARG A 240 -7.84 -0.39 -7.24
C ARG A 240 -7.95 -1.69 -6.44
N ASP A 241 -8.95 -2.52 -6.72
CA ASP A 241 -9.17 -3.81 -6.04
C ASP A 241 -8.21 -4.87 -6.61
N VAL A 242 -7.90 -4.81 -7.90
CA VAL A 242 -6.81 -5.60 -8.50
C VAL A 242 -5.46 -5.26 -7.85
N LEU A 243 -5.18 -3.96 -7.67
CA LEU A 243 -4.00 -3.47 -6.96
C LEU A 243 -3.94 -4.00 -5.52
N LEU A 244 -5.08 -3.98 -4.82
CA LEU A 244 -5.18 -4.49 -3.45
C LEU A 244 -4.95 -6.01 -3.39
N LEU A 245 -5.54 -6.78 -4.31
CA LEU A 245 -5.33 -8.22 -4.41
C LEU A 245 -3.84 -8.54 -4.55
N PHE A 246 -3.15 -7.89 -5.49
CA PHE A 246 -1.71 -8.08 -5.69
C PHE A 246 -0.90 -7.69 -4.45
N ARG A 247 -1.26 -6.60 -3.78
CA ARG A 247 -0.62 -6.14 -2.55
C ARG A 247 -0.74 -7.19 -1.44
N LYS A 248 -1.96 -7.66 -1.14
CA LYS A 248 -2.20 -8.64 -0.07
C LYS A 248 -1.66 -10.02 -0.45
N PHE A 249 -1.64 -10.38 -1.73
CA PHE A 249 -0.99 -11.59 -2.20
C PHE A 249 0.53 -11.54 -2.03
N GLY A 250 1.17 -10.38 -2.20
CA GLY A 250 2.59 -10.18 -1.87
C GLY A 250 2.91 -10.45 -0.40
N HIS A 251 2.06 -9.99 0.52
CA HIS A 251 2.12 -10.36 1.94
C HIS A 251 2.00 -11.87 2.15
N ALA A 252 1.01 -12.50 1.50
CA ALA A 252 0.82 -13.94 1.60
C ALA A 252 2.03 -14.72 1.08
N LEU A 253 2.64 -14.30 -0.03
CA LEU A 253 3.84 -14.91 -0.58
C LEU A 253 5.00 -14.87 0.43
N GLN A 254 5.23 -13.75 1.10
CA GLN A 254 6.26 -13.65 2.16
C GLN A 254 6.01 -14.66 3.29
N HIS A 255 4.75 -14.81 3.72
CA HIS A 255 4.38 -15.76 4.76
C HIS A 255 4.52 -17.22 4.32
N LEU A 256 3.97 -17.54 3.15
CA LEU A 256 3.77 -18.91 2.67
C LEU A 256 5.06 -19.55 2.14
N LEU A 257 5.98 -18.74 1.63
CA LEU A 257 7.15 -19.28 0.94
C LEU A 257 8.36 -19.46 1.84
N THR A 258 8.38 -18.81 3.01
CA THR A 258 9.46 -18.88 4.02
C THR A 258 10.14 -20.25 4.13
N LYS A 259 11.47 -20.27 4.15
CA LYS A 259 12.23 -21.50 4.45
C LYS A 259 12.73 -21.56 5.89
N THR A 260 12.40 -20.55 6.72
CA THR A 260 12.78 -20.52 8.13
C THR A 260 12.07 -21.62 8.91
N SER A 261 12.84 -22.34 9.72
CA SER A 261 12.38 -23.52 10.47
C SER A 261 11.76 -23.20 11.84
N TYR A 262 11.92 -21.98 12.35
CA TYR A 262 11.45 -21.56 13.66
C TYR A 262 10.20 -20.70 13.53
N ALA A 263 9.10 -21.11 14.17
CA ALA A 263 7.80 -20.45 14.05
C ALA A 263 7.87 -18.96 14.44
N GLU A 264 8.67 -18.59 15.43
CA GLU A 264 8.80 -17.21 15.94
C GLU A 264 9.42 -16.22 14.94
N VAL A 265 10.07 -16.73 13.89
CA VAL A 265 10.79 -15.94 12.88
C VAL A 265 10.49 -16.43 11.46
N SER A 266 9.41 -17.19 11.27
CA SER A 266 8.99 -17.69 9.96
C SER A 266 7.93 -16.80 9.34
N GLY A 267 8.02 -16.61 8.02
CA GLY A 267 6.98 -15.92 7.26
C GLY A 267 6.94 -14.44 7.57
N SER A 268 5.78 -13.95 7.99
CA SER A 268 5.59 -12.55 8.39
C SER A 268 6.02 -12.27 9.85
N SER A 269 6.37 -13.28 10.64
CA SER A 269 6.73 -13.09 12.04
C SER A 269 8.12 -12.45 12.20
N ASN A 270 8.17 -11.39 13.00
CA ASN A 270 9.40 -10.74 13.46
C ASN A 270 10.27 -10.18 12.32
N VAL A 271 9.64 -9.84 11.18
CA VAL A 271 10.24 -9.04 10.11
C VAL A 271 10.23 -7.57 10.54
N GLU A 272 11.31 -6.86 10.25
CA GLU A 272 11.41 -5.43 10.51
C GLU A 272 10.24 -4.67 9.86
N TRP A 273 9.60 -3.79 10.63
CA TRP A 273 8.32 -3.17 10.22
C TRP A 273 8.45 -2.30 8.96
N ASP A 274 9.61 -1.69 8.72
CA ASP A 274 9.94 -0.93 7.51
C ASP A 274 10.29 -1.80 6.29
N ALA A 275 10.25 -3.12 6.43
CA ALA A 275 10.42 -4.08 5.35
C ALA A 275 9.15 -4.90 5.04
N VAL A 276 8.17 -4.92 5.94
CA VAL A 276 7.00 -5.83 5.84
C VAL A 276 6.18 -5.61 4.56
N GLU A 277 6.14 -4.39 4.04
CA GLU A 277 5.39 -4.03 2.82
C GLU A 277 6.19 -4.19 1.52
N VAL A 278 7.46 -4.62 1.58
CA VAL A 278 8.33 -4.68 0.38
C VAL A 278 7.78 -5.65 -0.65
N CYS A 279 7.39 -6.85 -0.22
CA CYS A 279 6.83 -7.90 -1.10
C CYS A 279 5.52 -7.46 -1.74
N SER A 280 4.72 -6.77 -0.95
CA SER A 280 3.42 -6.24 -1.32
C SER A 280 3.56 -5.16 -2.39
N HIS A 281 4.44 -4.18 -2.18
CA HIS A 281 4.75 -3.18 -3.20
C HIS A 281 5.41 -3.78 -4.44
N PHE A 282 6.33 -4.73 -4.27
CA PHE A 282 6.98 -5.42 -5.37
C PHE A 282 5.95 -6.08 -6.31
N MET A 283 4.99 -6.82 -5.76
CA MET A 283 3.92 -7.45 -6.56
C MET A 283 3.09 -6.41 -7.32
N THR A 284 2.80 -5.25 -6.71
CA THR A 284 2.01 -4.20 -7.40
C THR A 284 2.70 -3.57 -8.62
N HIS A 285 4.04 -3.65 -8.74
CA HIS A 285 4.74 -3.12 -9.91
C HIS A 285 4.42 -3.90 -11.19
N TRP A 286 4.14 -5.20 -11.08
CA TRP A 286 3.81 -6.06 -12.22
C TRP A 286 2.50 -5.66 -12.90
N LEU A 287 1.58 -4.98 -12.21
CA LEU A 287 0.34 -4.48 -12.81
C LEU A 287 0.55 -3.41 -13.88
N TYR A 288 1.76 -2.87 -13.98
CA TYR A 288 2.15 -1.87 -14.98
C TYR A 288 3.05 -2.44 -16.07
N GLU A 289 3.27 -3.76 -16.08
CA GLU A 289 3.94 -4.45 -17.18
C GLU A 289 2.89 -4.95 -18.19
N PRO A 290 3.02 -4.61 -19.49
CA PRO A 290 2.01 -4.96 -20.50
C PRO A 290 1.67 -6.46 -20.55
N SER A 291 2.67 -7.33 -20.41
CA SER A 291 2.48 -8.79 -20.44
C SER A 291 1.65 -9.29 -19.26
N THR A 292 1.91 -8.77 -18.06
CA THR A 292 1.11 -9.12 -16.88
C THR A 292 -0.30 -8.59 -17.00
N LEU A 293 -0.46 -7.32 -17.40
CA LEU A 293 -1.79 -6.71 -17.51
C LEU A 293 -2.66 -7.44 -18.53
N ALA A 294 -2.10 -7.82 -19.69
CA ALA A 294 -2.79 -8.62 -20.70
C ALA A 294 -3.22 -10.00 -20.16
N ASN A 295 -2.41 -10.63 -19.29
CA ASN A 295 -2.74 -11.94 -18.72
C ASN A 295 -3.83 -11.89 -17.65
N ILE A 296 -3.96 -10.79 -16.91
CA ILE A 296 -4.97 -10.64 -15.85
C ILE A 296 -6.26 -9.98 -16.34
N SER A 297 -6.35 -9.61 -17.61
CA SER A 297 -7.49 -8.89 -18.16
C SER A 297 -8.11 -9.58 -19.36
N SER A 298 -9.44 -9.54 -19.42
CA SER A 298 -10.26 -9.99 -20.55
C SER A 298 -11.68 -9.49 -20.34
N HIS A 299 -12.29 -8.92 -21.38
CA HIS A 299 -13.67 -8.43 -21.29
C HIS A 299 -14.63 -9.58 -20.94
N TYR A 300 -15.39 -9.42 -19.85
CA TYR A 300 -16.17 -10.52 -19.27
C TYR A 300 -17.22 -11.16 -20.20
N GLU A 301 -17.84 -10.40 -21.11
CA GLU A 301 -18.83 -10.94 -22.06
C GLU A 301 -18.20 -11.40 -23.38
N SER A 302 -17.26 -10.60 -23.92
CA SER A 302 -16.79 -10.78 -25.30
C SER A 302 -15.44 -11.50 -25.38
N GLY A 303 -14.75 -11.70 -24.26
CA GLY A 303 -13.41 -12.28 -24.21
C GLY A 303 -12.35 -11.46 -24.94
N LYS A 304 -12.63 -10.19 -25.26
CA LYS A 304 -11.69 -9.33 -25.99
C LYS A 304 -10.55 -8.94 -25.05
N PRO A 305 -9.30 -8.89 -25.56
CA PRO A 305 -8.18 -8.42 -24.76
C PRO A 305 -8.36 -6.95 -24.41
N LEU A 306 -7.74 -6.53 -23.32
CA LEU A 306 -7.66 -5.13 -22.94
C LEU A 306 -6.95 -4.33 -24.06
N PRO A 307 -7.45 -3.15 -24.45
CA PRO A 307 -6.80 -2.33 -25.47
C PRO A 307 -5.35 -1.96 -25.10
N ASP A 308 -4.45 -1.99 -26.08
CA ASP A 308 -3.00 -1.82 -25.88
C ASP A 308 -2.62 -0.46 -25.26
N ASP A 309 -3.44 0.58 -25.46
CA ASP A 309 -3.20 1.93 -24.95
C ASP A 309 -3.54 2.09 -23.45
N ILE A 310 -4.23 1.12 -22.84
CA ILE A 310 -4.65 1.19 -21.44
C ILE A 310 -3.46 1.15 -20.48
N VAL A 311 -2.38 0.42 -20.79
CA VAL A 311 -1.18 0.39 -19.94
C VAL A 311 -0.58 1.79 -19.81
N ASP A 312 -0.45 2.49 -20.93
CA ASP A 312 0.09 3.85 -20.96
C ASP A 312 -0.83 4.82 -20.21
N LYS A 313 -2.16 4.66 -20.34
CA LYS A 313 -3.15 5.43 -19.58
C LYS A 313 -3.02 5.17 -18.08
N LEU A 314 -2.93 3.91 -17.64
CA LEU A 314 -2.76 3.53 -16.24
C LEU A 314 -1.45 4.08 -15.66
N CYS A 315 -0.36 4.05 -16.43
CA CYS A 315 0.91 4.66 -16.02
C CYS A 315 0.78 6.18 -15.83
N LYS A 316 0.11 6.88 -16.76
CA LYS A 316 -0.15 8.33 -16.63
C LYS A 316 -1.06 8.64 -15.45
N VAL A 317 -2.10 7.85 -15.23
CA VAL A 317 -3.02 7.99 -14.09
C VAL A 317 -2.30 7.77 -12.76
N ARG A 318 -1.40 6.77 -12.67
CA ARG A 318 -0.53 6.54 -11.50
C ARG A 318 0.38 7.73 -11.21
N GLN A 319 0.88 8.40 -12.24
CA GLN A 319 1.78 9.55 -12.11
C GLN A 319 1.02 10.87 -11.86
N HIS A 320 -0.29 10.87 -12.04
CA HIS A 320 -1.10 12.07 -11.92
C HIS A 320 -1.21 12.55 -10.46
N LEU A 321 -0.72 13.77 -10.21
CA LEU A 321 -0.57 14.36 -8.86
C LEU A 321 0.33 13.55 -7.92
N ALA A 322 1.28 12.78 -8.46
CA ALA A 322 2.15 11.93 -7.65
C ALA A 322 3.08 12.76 -6.73
N GLY A 323 3.49 13.96 -7.15
CA GLY A 323 4.22 14.89 -6.29
C GLY A 323 3.38 15.37 -5.11
N TYR A 324 2.14 15.77 -5.37
CA TYR A 324 1.17 16.14 -4.33
C TYR A 324 0.90 15.01 -3.34
N ASP A 325 0.58 13.80 -3.84
CA ASP A 325 0.29 12.64 -2.99
C ASP A 325 1.53 12.25 -2.14
N LEU A 326 2.73 12.30 -2.74
CA LEU A 326 3.99 12.02 -2.02
C LEU A 326 4.26 13.06 -0.92
N CYS A 327 4.01 14.34 -1.18
CA CYS A 327 4.12 15.39 -0.16
C CYS A 327 3.20 15.14 1.04
N GLN A 328 1.97 14.66 0.81
CA GLN A 328 1.05 14.28 1.89
C GLN A 328 1.57 13.09 2.71
N GLU A 329 2.05 12.03 2.05
CA GLU A 329 2.61 10.86 2.75
C GLU A 329 3.88 11.22 3.56
N LEU A 330 4.74 12.09 3.01
CA LEU A 330 5.92 12.61 3.71
C LEU A 330 5.54 13.43 4.93
N TYR A 331 4.51 14.27 4.80
CA TYR A 331 3.96 15.05 5.91
C TYR A 331 3.46 14.15 7.04
N LEU A 332 2.63 13.15 6.72
CA LEU A 332 2.08 12.23 7.72
C LEU A 332 3.20 11.41 8.41
N SER A 333 4.23 11.03 7.65
CA SER A 333 5.41 10.34 8.19
C SER A 333 6.19 11.23 9.16
N ALA A 334 6.41 12.49 8.81
CA ALA A 334 7.09 13.46 9.67
C ALA A 334 6.25 13.80 10.93
N LEU A 335 4.94 13.98 10.75
CA LEU A 335 3.99 14.24 11.84
C LEU A 335 4.00 13.10 12.87
N ASP A 336 3.93 11.85 12.42
CA ASP A 336 4.00 10.67 13.28
C ASP A 336 5.30 10.66 14.11
N LEU A 337 6.46 10.85 13.48
CA LEU A 337 7.74 10.88 14.20
C LEU A 337 7.80 12.01 15.23
N GLU A 338 7.35 13.20 14.87
CA GLU A 338 7.39 14.38 15.74
C GLU A 338 6.44 14.25 16.94
N LEU A 339 5.27 13.65 16.73
CA LEU A 339 4.35 13.28 17.80
C LEU A 339 5.00 12.28 18.77
N HIS A 340 5.80 11.33 18.29
CA HIS A 340 6.43 10.32 19.14
C HIS A 340 7.82 10.69 19.69
N THR A 341 8.38 11.81 19.25
CA THR A 341 9.67 12.32 19.70
C THR A 341 9.50 13.42 20.74
N THR A 342 8.63 14.39 20.47
CA THR A 342 8.49 15.61 21.28
C THR A 342 7.40 15.47 22.36
N LYS A 343 7.25 16.47 23.24
CA LYS A 343 6.04 16.65 24.10
C LYS A 343 5.13 17.78 23.64
N GLU A 344 5.45 18.43 22.51
CA GLU A 344 4.71 19.59 22.00
C GLU A 344 3.24 19.23 21.74
N PHE A 345 2.33 20.16 21.97
CA PHE A 345 0.92 19.94 21.62
C PHE A 345 0.79 19.72 20.11
N TRP A 346 -0.08 18.81 19.68
CA TRP A 346 -0.15 18.38 18.27
C TRP A 346 -0.33 19.56 17.31
N LEU A 347 -1.09 20.60 17.71
CA LEU A 347 -1.37 21.75 16.87
C LEU A 347 -0.10 22.58 16.60
N ASP A 348 0.81 22.68 17.57
CA ASP A 348 2.07 23.41 17.41
C ASP A 348 3.00 22.66 16.43
N ILE A 349 3.02 21.33 16.53
CA ILE A 349 3.74 20.46 15.58
C ILE A 349 3.17 20.65 14.17
N VAL A 350 1.85 20.60 14.00
CA VAL A 350 1.19 20.78 12.70
C VAL A 350 1.50 22.16 12.11
N ARG A 351 1.39 23.24 12.90
CA ARG A 351 1.69 24.61 12.45
C ARG A 351 3.12 24.77 11.97
N ARG A 352 4.07 24.06 12.59
CA ARG A 352 5.49 24.06 12.21
C ARG A 352 5.76 23.20 10.97
N LEU A 353 5.14 22.02 10.88
CA LEU A 353 5.43 21.05 9.82
C LEU A 353 4.66 21.33 8.54
N LEU A 354 3.33 21.53 8.59
CA LEU A 354 2.46 21.53 7.41
C LEU A 354 2.95 22.48 6.28
N PRO A 355 3.39 23.73 6.55
CA PRO A 355 3.86 24.64 5.50
C PRO A 355 5.11 24.15 4.75
N GLN A 356 5.84 23.19 5.31
CA GLN A 356 7.03 22.61 4.67
C GLN A 356 6.64 21.62 3.57
N TYR A 357 5.50 20.93 3.71
CA TYR A 357 5.05 19.82 2.86
C TYR A 357 3.81 20.14 2.00
N SER A 358 2.94 21.03 2.47
CA SER A 358 1.67 21.35 1.81
C SER A 358 1.75 22.71 1.11
N SER A 359 1.12 22.82 -0.05
CA SER A 359 0.85 24.11 -0.71
C SER A 359 -0.38 24.83 -0.15
N PHE A 360 -1.21 24.12 0.63
CA PHE A 360 -2.40 24.68 1.28
C PHE A 360 -2.11 25.05 2.74
N PRO A 361 -2.64 26.20 3.22
CA PRO A 361 -2.53 26.58 4.63
C PRO A 361 -3.31 25.63 5.54
N LEU A 362 -2.97 25.63 6.83
CA LEU A 362 -3.77 24.95 7.85
C LEU A 362 -5.11 25.68 8.03
N GLU A 363 -6.21 24.96 7.88
CA GLU A 363 -7.54 25.49 8.14
C GLU A 363 -7.83 25.55 9.65
N THR A 364 -8.60 26.56 10.07
CA THR A 364 -8.88 26.80 11.51
C THR A 364 -9.61 25.64 12.20
N ILE A 365 -10.42 24.89 11.45
CA ILE A 365 -11.20 23.74 11.92
C ILE A 365 -10.46 22.40 11.74
N ASP A 366 -9.25 22.42 11.16
CA ASP A 366 -8.50 21.19 10.88
C ASP A 366 -7.94 20.58 12.17
N SER A 367 -8.34 19.34 12.41
CA SER A 367 -7.88 18.49 13.51
C SER A 367 -7.55 17.07 13.01
N HIS A 368 -7.10 16.93 11.76
CA HIS A 368 -6.80 15.63 11.15
C HIS A 368 -5.87 14.72 11.98
N PRO A 369 -4.93 15.20 12.83
CA PRO A 369 -4.16 14.29 13.68
C PRO A 369 -5.08 13.51 14.63
N CYS A 370 -6.19 14.08 15.10
CA CYS A 370 -7.14 13.37 15.96
C CYS A 370 -7.86 12.22 15.23
N ALA A 371 -7.84 12.17 13.90
CA ALA A 371 -8.39 11.11 13.08
C ALA A 371 -7.31 10.15 12.54
N PHE A 372 -6.04 10.31 12.95
CA PHE A 372 -4.93 9.53 12.43
C PHE A 372 -4.81 8.14 13.10
N LEU A 373 -5.86 7.33 12.98
CA LEU A 373 -6.03 6.05 13.66
C LEU A 373 -4.84 5.08 13.53
N PRO A 374 -4.19 4.89 12.37
CA PRO A 374 -3.09 3.94 12.22
C PRO A 374 -1.98 4.09 13.26
N ILE A 375 -1.64 5.33 13.63
CA ILE A 375 -0.56 5.59 14.59
C ILE A 375 -1.04 5.52 16.05
N PHE A 376 -2.32 5.75 16.33
CA PHE A 376 -2.86 5.76 17.70
C PHE A 376 -3.42 4.41 18.14
N THR A 377 -4.24 3.79 17.30
CA THR A 377 -4.94 2.53 17.61
C THR A 377 -4.34 1.32 16.89
N GLY A 378 -3.46 1.56 15.92
CA GLY A 378 -2.74 0.52 15.18
C GLY A 378 -1.28 0.38 15.59
N GLN A 379 -0.60 -0.55 14.92
CA GLN A 379 0.81 -0.87 15.17
C GLN A 379 1.80 0.10 14.48
N TRP A 380 1.32 1.25 13.98
CA TRP A 380 2.12 2.17 13.15
C TRP A 380 2.69 3.38 13.90
N GLY A 381 2.57 3.44 15.23
CA GLY A 381 3.14 4.54 16.03
C GLY A 381 4.66 4.65 15.84
N ALA A 382 5.14 5.84 15.45
CA ALA A 382 6.53 6.09 15.05
C ALA A 382 7.04 5.16 13.93
N ALA A 383 6.14 4.78 13.03
CA ALA A 383 6.38 3.82 11.97
C ALA A 383 5.61 4.13 10.69
N TYR A 384 4.89 5.25 10.58
CA TYR A 384 4.13 5.55 9.35
C TYR A 384 5.03 5.69 8.11
N TYR A 385 6.26 6.15 8.30
CA TYR A 385 7.29 6.21 7.25
C TYR A 385 7.62 4.85 6.62
N CYS A 386 7.33 3.75 7.30
CA CYS A 386 7.62 2.39 6.84
C CYS A 386 6.95 2.08 5.49
N HIS A 387 5.78 2.66 5.22
CA HIS A 387 5.14 2.55 3.90
C HIS A 387 6.04 3.11 2.79
N LEU A 388 6.56 4.33 2.96
CA LEU A 388 7.48 4.95 2.01
C LEU A 388 8.79 4.18 1.90
N TRP A 389 9.34 3.77 3.04
CA TRP A 389 10.61 3.04 3.12
C TRP A 389 10.55 1.73 2.34
N ALA A 390 9.52 0.91 2.59
CA ALA A 390 9.28 -0.34 1.88
C ALA A 390 9.03 -0.11 0.38
N ARG A 391 8.33 0.97 0.01
CA ARG A 391 8.06 1.32 -1.40
C ARG A 391 9.33 1.70 -2.16
N ILE A 392 10.30 2.36 -1.51
CA ILE A 392 11.63 2.64 -2.07
C ILE A 392 12.38 1.33 -2.34
N ILE A 393 12.45 0.44 -1.34
CA ILE A 393 13.13 -0.85 -1.48
C ILE A 393 12.47 -1.70 -2.58
N ALA A 394 11.15 -1.74 -2.63
CA ALA A 394 10.41 -2.47 -3.65
C ALA A 394 10.65 -1.92 -5.05
N ALA A 395 10.68 -0.60 -5.22
CA ALA A 395 10.99 0.04 -6.50
C ALA A 395 12.42 -0.25 -6.97
N ASP A 396 13.38 -0.27 -6.04
CA ASP A 396 14.77 -0.62 -6.31
C ASP A 396 14.90 -2.10 -6.71
N ALA A 397 14.28 -3.01 -5.94
CA ALA A 397 14.23 -4.43 -6.27
C ALA A 397 13.57 -4.71 -7.63
N PHE A 398 12.51 -3.96 -7.97
CA PHE A 398 11.84 -4.07 -9.26
C PHE A 398 12.68 -3.50 -10.41
N SER A 399 13.56 -2.53 -10.16
CA SER A 399 14.42 -1.94 -11.18
C SER A 399 15.34 -2.98 -11.85
N ALA A 400 15.79 -3.99 -11.11
CA ALA A 400 16.56 -5.12 -11.64
C ALA A 400 15.84 -5.86 -12.78
N PHE A 401 14.50 -5.92 -12.76
CA PHE A 401 13.71 -6.54 -13.84
C PHE A 401 13.57 -5.63 -15.07
N ARG A 402 13.78 -4.31 -14.91
CA ARG A 402 13.73 -3.35 -16.03
C ARG A 402 15.05 -3.21 -16.77
N GLU A 403 16.15 -3.65 -16.16
CA GLU A 403 17.49 -3.63 -16.77
C GLU A 403 17.72 -4.77 -17.77
N VAL A 404 16.89 -5.82 -17.72
CA VAL A 404 16.97 -6.97 -18.63
C VAL A 404 15.96 -6.88 -19.78
N ASP A 405 16.23 -7.59 -20.89
CA ASP A 405 15.28 -7.63 -22.01
C ASP A 405 13.99 -8.32 -21.55
N ARG A 406 12.87 -7.59 -21.63
CA ARG A 406 11.54 -8.06 -21.25
C ARG A 406 11.08 -9.32 -21.99
N ARG A 407 11.69 -9.64 -23.14
CA ARG A 407 11.40 -10.83 -23.94
C ARG A 407 12.21 -12.05 -23.49
N ASN A 408 13.24 -11.88 -22.66
CA ASN A 408 14.06 -12.96 -22.15
C ASN A 408 13.42 -13.59 -20.89
N SER A 409 12.45 -14.47 -21.11
CA SER A 409 11.71 -15.14 -20.03
C SER A 409 12.61 -15.91 -19.07
N THR A 410 13.74 -16.44 -19.54
CA THR A 410 14.70 -17.19 -18.72
C THR A 410 15.37 -16.27 -17.70
N GLU A 411 15.87 -15.12 -18.15
CA GLU A 411 16.55 -14.16 -17.28
C GLU A 411 15.59 -13.52 -16.27
N ILE A 412 14.35 -13.22 -16.68
CA ILE A 412 13.28 -12.78 -15.78
C ILE A 412 13.00 -13.83 -14.70
N SER A 413 12.94 -15.12 -15.06
CA SER A 413 12.72 -16.21 -14.10
C SER A 413 13.93 -16.39 -13.17
N GLU A 414 15.16 -16.22 -13.67
CA GLU A 414 16.37 -16.26 -12.82
C GLU A 414 16.39 -15.11 -11.79
N ILE A 415 16.07 -13.89 -12.20
CA ILE A 415 15.94 -12.75 -11.28
C ILE A 415 14.77 -12.97 -10.32
N GLY A 416 13.64 -13.49 -10.82
CA GLY A 416 12.47 -13.88 -10.02
C GLY A 416 12.83 -14.88 -8.91
N ARG A 417 13.56 -15.95 -9.26
CA ARG A 417 14.06 -16.95 -8.31
C ARG A 417 15.08 -16.37 -7.34
N ARG A 418 15.90 -15.42 -7.76
CA ARG A 418 16.85 -14.72 -6.88
C ARG A 418 16.14 -13.80 -5.89
N TYR A 419 15.14 -13.04 -6.34
CA TYR A 419 14.28 -12.21 -5.49
C TYR A 419 13.56 -13.10 -4.47
N TYR A 420 12.93 -14.18 -4.96
CA TYR A 420 12.33 -15.22 -4.13
C TYR A 420 13.33 -15.70 -3.07
N TRP A 421 14.54 -16.12 -3.45
CA TRP A 421 15.55 -16.59 -2.52
C TRP A 421 15.93 -15.55 -1.44
N LEU A 422 16.08 -14.27 -1.80
CA LEU A 422 16.36 -13.21 -0.83
C LEU A 422 15.19 -13.01 0.16
N ASN A 423 13.97 -13.13 -0.33
CA ASN A 423 12.75 -13.05 0.45
C ASN A 423 12.66 -14.18 1.50
N LEU A 424 13.04 -15.41 1.11
CA LEU A 424 13.02 -16.59 1.98
C LEU A 424 13.89 -16.48 3.24
N TYR A 425 14.92 -15.62 3.21
CA TYR A 425 15.95 -15.50 4.25
C TYR A 425 16.08 -14.08 4.81
N TRP A 426 15.06 -13.24 4.68
CA TRP A 426 15.13 -11.80 4.95
C TRP A 426 15.83 -11.41 6.27
N ARG A 427 15.69 -12.22 7.34
CA ARG A 427 16.36 -12.00 8.64
C ARG A 427 17.87 -12.18 8.67
N GLN A 428 18.47 -12.94 7.74
CA GLN A 428 19.93 -12.99 7.63
C GLN A 428 20.51 -11.76 6.92
N SER A 429 19.66 -10.83 6.46
CA SER A 429 20.03 -9.88 5.41
C SER A 429 20.38 -8.46 5.86
N SER A 430 20.12 -7.97 7.07
CA SER A 430 20.66 -6.62 7.40
C SER A 430 22.20 -6.55 7.23
N SER A 431 22.90 -7.69 7.44
CA SER A 431 24.30 -7.89 7.04
C SER A 431 24.49 -8.52 5.64
N LEU A 432 23.70 -9.51 5.21
CA LEU A 432 23.84 -10.14 3.87
C LEU A 432 23.27 -9.31 2.70
N PHE A 433 22.18 -8.58 2.88
CA PHE A 433 21.63 -7.57 1.96
C PHE A 433 22.67 -6.46 1.74
N ARG A 434 23.31 -5.95 2.82
CA ARG A 434 24.45 -5.01 2.69
C ARG A 434 25.67 -5.63 2.00
N ASN A 435 26.05 -6.87 2.34
CA ASN A 435 27.30 -7.48 1.87
C ASN A 435 27.23 -8.21 0.52
N LYS A 436 26.07 -8.70 0.05
CA LYS A 436 25.92 -9.43 -1.23
C LYS A 436 25.23 -8.65 -2.35
N LEU A 437 24.57 -7.54 -2.05
CA LEU A 437 24.31 -6.52 -3.07
C LEU A 437 25.63 -5.88 -3.53
N GLY A 438 26.66 -5.87 -2.68
CA GLY A 438 28.01 -5.36 -2.92
C GLY A 438 28.71 -5.72 -4.25
N GLY A 439 28.35 -6.82 -4.91
CA GLY A 439 29.05 -7.29 -6.13
C GLY A 439 28.50 -6.77 -7.47
N VAL A 440 27.25 -6.32 -7.51
CA VAL A 440 26.58 -5.78 -8.72
C VAL A 440 25.72 -4.54 -8.39
N TRP A 441 25.25 -4.44 -7.15
CA TRP A 441 24.42 -3.37 -6.59
C TRP A 441 25.14 -2.58 -5.48
N GLY A 442 26.44 -2.82 -5.27
CA GLY A 442 27.27 -2.19 -4.23
C GLY A 442 27.71 -0.76 -4.53
N GLY A 443 27.47 -0.30 -5.76
CA GLY A 443 27.79 1.06 -6.21
C GLY A 443 26.61 2.03 -6.11
N ILE A 444 25.43 1.57 -5.70
CA ILE A 444 24.22 2.39 -5.65
C ILE A 444 23.82 2.51 -4.17
N LEU A 445 24.27 3.59 -3.53
CA LEU A 445 23.52 4.21 -2.43
C LEU A 445 22.04 4.15 -2.80
N LEU A 446 21.19 3.51 -1.97
CA LEU A 446 19.71 3.56 -2.01
C LEU A 446 19.25 4.76 -2.82
N SER A 447 19.08 4.57 -4.13
CA SER A 447 19.05 5.74 -4.99
C SER A 447 17.62 6.24 -4.94
N VAL A 448 17.44 7.29 -4.16
CA VAL A 448 16.25 8.16 -4.20
C VAL A 448 15.89 8.47 -5.66
N GLU A 449 16.88 8.51 -6.57
CA GLU A 449 16.70 8.66 -8.01
C GLU A 449 15.93 7.52 -8.70
N VAL A 450 15.97 6.26 -8.24
CA VAL A 450 15.19 5.14 -8.81
C VAL A 450 13.72 5.22 -8.38
N ALA A 451 13.46 5.44 -7.08
CA ALA A 451 12.11 5.70 -6.58
C ALA A 451 11.49 6.95 -7.25
N LEU A 452 12.32 7.96 -7.52
CA LEU A 452 11.94 9.14 -8.29
C LEU A 452 11.80 8.86 -9.79
N ARG A 453 12.63 8.04 -10.44
CA ARG A 453 12.50 7.70 -11.88
C ARG A 453 11.25 6.89 -12.17
N VAL A 454 10.84 6.01 -11.25
CA VAL A 454 9.53 5.35 -11.29
C VAL A 454 8.38 6.36 -11.22
N SER A 455 8.60 7.54 -10.64
CA SER A 455 7.65 8.65 -10.56
C SER A 455 7.94 9.85 -11.49
N HIS A 456 9.03 9.89 -12.26
CA HIS A 456 9.48 11.07 -13.05
C HIS A 456 9.94 10.77 -14.49
N SER A 457 9.86 9.54 -14.99
CA SER A 457 10.27 9.24 -16.37
C SER A 457 9.25 9.71 -17.41
N SER A 458 9.11 11.04 -17.61
CA SER A 458 8.62 11.69 -18.87
C SER A 458 8.75 13.23 -18.91
N LEU A 459 9.73 13.85 -18.24
CA LEU A 459 10.04 15.29 -18.46
C LEU A 459 10.77 15.59 -19.79
N MET A 460 10.79 14.66 -20.75
CA MET A 460 11.42 14.81 -22.07
C MET A 460 10.42 14.81 -23.24
N ILE A 461 9.11 14.95 -22.98
CA ILE A 461 8.08 14.98 -24.04
C ILE A 461 7.31 16.32 -24.10
N SER A 462 7.64 17.34 -23.28
CA SER A 462 6.99 18.66 -23.38
C SER A 462 7.49 19.53 -24.55
N ASP A 463 8.59 19.18 -25.21
CA ASP A 463 9.17 20.01 -26.30
C ASP A 463 8.64 19.68 -27.70
N ARG A 464 7.67 18.78 -27.85
CA ARG A 464 7.09 18.40 -29.16
C ARG A 464 5.60 18.65 -29.34
N MET A 465 4.93 19.35 -28.43
CA MET A 465 3.59 19.90 -28.71
C MET A 465 3.68 21.38 -29.10
N LYS A 466 4.11 21.65 -30.33
CA LYS A 466 3.74 22.89 -31.03
C LYS A 466 2.50 22.60 -31.86
N PRO A 467 1.43 23.42 -31.79
CA PRO A 467 0.27 23.21 -32.64
C PRO A 467 0.65 23.53 -34.09
N SER A 468 0.76 22.51 -34.94
CA SER A 468 0.75 22.70 -36.38
C SER A 468 -0.68 23.07 -36.77
N GLY A 469 -0.89 24.35 -37.07
CA GLY A 469 -2.16 24.83 -37.59
C GLY A 469 -2.51 24.18 -38.92
N SER A 470 -3.68 23.57 -38.96
CA SER A 470 -4.47 23.43 -40.18
C SER A 470 -5.94 23.33 -39.78
N MET A 471 -6.73 24.29 -40.25
CA MET A 471 -8.19 24.30 -40.15
C MET A 471 -8.77 22.99 -40.68
N VAL A 472 -9.60 22.33 -39.88
CA VAL A 472 -10.64 21.45 -40.41
C VAL A 472 -11.95 21.81 -39.73
N GLN A 473 -12.93 22.08 -40.58
CA GLN A 473 -14.26 22.58 -40.27
C GLN A 473 -15.11 21.54 -39.54
N GLY A 474 -15.89 22.02 -38.58
CA GLY A 474 -17.27 21.61 -38.32
C GLY A 474 -17.54 20.16 -37.92
N VAL A 475 -17.64 19.91 -36.61
CA VAL A 475 -18.67 19.03 -36.06
C VAL A 475 -19.27 19.71 -34.84
N THR A 476 -20.52 20.13 -34.98
CA THR A 476 -21.37 20.62 -33.89
C THR A 476 -21.75 19.42 -33.03
N ILE A 477 -21.37 19.42 -31.75
CA ILE A 477 -21.88 18.47 -30.75
C ILE A 477 -22.89 19.23 -29.89
N ASP A 478 -24.11 18.74 -29.92
CA ASP A 478 -25.30 19.31 -29.31
C ASP A 478 -25.24 19.17 -27.78
N TRP A 479 -25.29 20.29 -27.06
CA TRP A 479 -25.37 20.35 -25.60
C TRP A 479 -26.82 20.37 -25.16
N THR A 480 -27.55 19.28 -25.34
CA THR A 480 -28.87 19.09 -24.70
C THR A 480 -29.15 17.61 -24.43
N ALA A 481 -28.84 17.15 -23.21
CA ALA A 481 -29.50 16.00 -22.58
C ALA A 481 -29.31 16.07 -21.05
N ASP A 482 -30.31 16.68 -20.41
CA ASP A 482 -30.79 16.49 -19.03
C ASP A 482 -29.80 16.40 -17.84
N ASP A 483 -29.48 17.58 -17.29
CA ASP A 483 -29.23 17.79 -15.85
C ASP A 483 -30.57 18.11 -15.14
N ARG A 484 -31.48 17.12 -15.08
CA ARG A 484 -32.68 17.17 -14.24
C ARG A 484 -32.97 15.81 -13.63
N ASP A 485 -32.26 15.48 -12.56
CA ASP A 485 -32.85 14.70 -11.47
C ASP A 485 -32.40 15.30 -10.13
N ASP A 486 -32.80 16.56 -9.92
CA ASP A 486 -32.82 17.24 -8.64
C ASP A 486 -34.02 16.67 -7.84
N ARG A 487 -33.82 15.50 -7.22
CA ARG A 487 -34.73 14.99 -6.18
C ARG A 487 -34.10 15.24 -4.83
N GLY A 488 -34.55 16.34 -4.22
CA GLY A 488 -34.21 16.76 -2.88
C GLY A 488 -34.35 15.63 -1.87
N LEU A 489 -33.22 15.26 -1.27
CA LEU A 489 -33.19 14.56 0.00
C LEU A 489 -33.19 15.62 1.09
N ASN A 490 -34.35 15.75 1.72
CA ASN A 490 -34.56 16.46 2.97
C ASN A 490 -33.48 16.05 3.99
N LEU A 491 -32.61 17.00 4.35
CA LEU A 491 -31.75 16.90 5.52
C LEU A 491 -32.63 16.98 6.77
N GLY A 492 -33.14 15.82 7.18
CA GLY A 492 -33.69 15.63 8.51
C GLY A 492 -32.55 15.66 9.53
N HIS A 493 -32.53 16.69 10.36
CA HIS A 493 -31.76 16.74 11.59
C HIS A 493 -31.99 15.46 12.41
N VAL A 494 -30.91 14.74 12.72
CA VAL A 494 -30.86 13.84 13.87
C VAL A 494 -29.55 14.11 14.61
N TYR A 495 -29.72 14.39 15.89
CA TYR A 495 -28.74 14.84 16.89
C TYR A 495 -27.56 13.90 17.10
#